data_AF-A0A0Q9LY36-F1
#
_entry.id   AF-A0A0Q9LY36-F1
#
_cell.length_a   1.000
_cell.length_b   1.000
_cell.length_c   1.000
_cell.angle_alpha   90.00
_cell.angle_beta   90.00
_cell.angle_gamma   90.00
#
_symmetry.space_group_name_H-M   'P 1'
#
loop_
_entity.id
_entity.type
_entity.pdbx_description
1 polymer ?
#
loop_
_entity_poly.entity_id
_entity_poly.type
_entity_poly.pdbx_seq_one_letter_code
_entity_poly.pdbx_strand_id
1 'polypeptide(L)'
;MGLSVVADSVLGMATSPDASTLTVDGVFEGAGEGAVEGTVGGFGRPVLGGAAVALGALTGAGSGRVWALRDDEVAAAIGVLGEVVAAARAQLVVVLAEAQRRSLGAGQGWGAVDWARAAAPSLSTRDLLDAHEVATAMASAGISVDGGDHRLDELVDAVVDAASPSAQDRAGAVGWARRRWSAGSTAPCGVWPTRVCWAR
;
A
#
# COMPACT_ATOMS: atom_id res chain seq x y z
N MET A 1 21.15 35.29 55.10
CA MET A 1 21.62 33.89 55.19
C MET A 1 21.56 33.31 53.80
N GLY A 2 22.72 33.25 53.14
CA GLY A 2 22.85 32.74 51.78
C GLY A 2 23.27 31.28 51.80
N LEU A 3 22.76 30.51 50.85
CA LEU A 3 23.37 29.26 50.42
C LEU A 3 23.33 29.22 48.89
N SER A 4 24.54 29.29 48.34
CA SER A 4 24.93 28.98 46.97
C SER A 4 25.25 27.49 46.90
N VAL A 5 24.73 26.76 45.91
CA VAL A 5 25.25 25.46 45.43
C VAL A 5 24.89 25.39 43.93
N VAL A 6 25.84 25.76 43.06
CA VAL A 6 26.73 24.89 42.28
C VAL A 6 25.99 23.97 41.30
N ALA A 7 26.19 24.28 40.02
CA ALA A 7 25.84 23.48 38.87
C ALA A 7 26.65 22.19 38.82
N ASP A 8 26.01 21.10 38.40
CA ASP A 8 26.72 19.98 37.79
C ASP A 8 26.10 19.70 36.42
N SER A 9 26.91 19.87 35.40
CA SER A 9 26.58 19.62 34.00
C SER A 9 26.82 18.14 33.71
N VAL A 10 25.74 17.38 33.59
CA VAL A 10 25.82 16.04 33.00
C VAL A 10 25.45 16.13 31.53
N LEU A 11 26.48 16.15 30.69
CA LEU A 11 26.44 15.82 29.27
C LEU A 11 25.92 14.38 29.11
N GLY A 12 24.63 14.23 28.87
CA GLY A 12 24.02 12.97 28.41
C GLY A 12 24.23 12.83 26.91
N MET A 13 25.15 11.94 26.53
CA MET A 13 25.35 11.44 25.17
C MET A 13 24.02 11.05 24.52
N ALA A 14 23.70 11.70 23.40
CA ALA A 14 22.68 11.23 22.48
C ALA A 14 23.15 9.92 21.85
N THR A 15 22.62 8.79 22.33
CA THR A 15 22.68 7.53 21.59
C THR A 15 21.71 7.62 20.42
N SER A 16 22.29 7.62 19.22
CA SER A 16 21.60 7.45 17.95
C SER A 16 20.61 6.29 18.02
N PRO A 17 19.33 6.45 17.60
CA PRO A 17 18.47 5.30 17.40
C PRO A 17 18.96 4.54 16.16
N ASP A 18 19.68 3.45 16.41
CA ASP A 18 19.96 2.44 15.39
C ASP A 18 18.64 1.84 14.89
N ALA A 19 18.66 1.48 13.61
CA ALA A 19 17.55 1.01 12.80
C ALA A 19 16.51 0.19 13.58
N SER A 20 15.29 0.74 13.64
CA SER A 20 14.09 0.10 14.14
C SER A 20 13.94 -1.30 13.56
N THR A 21 14.33 -2.30 14.35
CA THR A 21 13.93 -3.68 14.13
C THR A 21 12.50 -3.73 14.65
N LEU A 22 11.53 -3.68 13.74
CA LEU A 22 10.12 -3.74 14.09
C LEU A 22 9.79 -5.19 14.46
N THR A 23 10.05 -5.53 15.73
CA THR A 23 9.61 -6.80 16.32
C THR A 23 8.11 -6.68 16.58
N VAL A 24 7.32 -7.31 15.73
CA VAL A 24 5.90 -7.53 16.00
C VAL A 24 5.83 -8.59 17.11
N ASP A 25 5.76 -8.14 18.36
CA ASP A 25 5.49 -8.98 19.52
C ASP A 25 4.01 -9.39 19.53
N GLY A 26 3.66 -10.27 18.59
CA GLY A 26 2.38 -10.97 18.59
C GLY A 26 2.51 -12.21 19.45
N VAL A 27 2.09 -12.12 20.72
CA VAL A 27 1.97 -13.26 21.64
C VAL A 27 0.94 -14.25 21.07
N PHE A 28 1.42 -15.20 20.27
CA PHE A 28 0.71 -16.43 19.92
C PHE A 28 1.44 -17.58 20.62
N GLU A 29 1.17 -17.76 21.92
CA GLU A 29 1.62 -18.95 22.66
C GLU A 29 0.82 -20.17 22.16
N GLY A 30 1.38 -20.89 21.19
CA GLY A 30 0.70 -22.03 20.60
C GLY A 30 1.48 -22.80 19.53
N ALA A 31 2.53 -23.49 19.97
CA ALA A 31 3.13 -24.69 19.35
C ALA A 31 3.64 -24.60 17.89
N GLY A 32 4.97 -24.45 17.76
CA GLY A 32 5.71 -24.77 16.55
C GLY A 32 7.07 -24.08 16.49
N GLU A 33 8.06 -24.63 17.20
CA GLU A 33 9.47 -24.21 17.13
C GLU A 33 10.01 -24.38 15.70
N GLY A 34 9.95 -23.28 14.98
CA GLY A 34 10.57 -23.05 13.69
C GLY A 34 10.53 -21.55 13.44
N ALA A 35 11.00 -20.77 14.42
CA ALA A 35 11.13 -19.33 14.29
C ALA A 35 12.10 -19.06 13.14
N VAL A 36 11.54 -18.82 11.96
CA VAL A 36 12.27 -18.28 10.84
C VAL A 36 12.58 -16.84 11.26
N GLU A 37 13.69 -16.64 11.98
CA GLU A 37 14.36 -15.33 12.08
C GLU A 37 14.83 -14.97 10.67
N GLY A 38 13.87 -14.58 9.83
CA GLY A 38 14.13 -13.93 8.57
C GLY A 38 14.63 -12.54 8.89
N THR A 39 15.95 -12.40 9.09
CA THR A 39 16.60 -11.11 9.05
C THR A 39 16.19 -10.44 7.73
N VAL A 40 15.34 -9.42 7.81
CA VAL A 40 14.94 -8.59 6.65
C VAL A 40 16.13 -7.72 6.27
N GLY A 41 17.23 -8.34 5.82
CA GLY A 41 18.43 -7.70 5.32
C GLY A 41 18.24 -7.21 3.88
N GLY A 42 17.15 -6.48 3.62
CA GLY A 42 16.63 -6.25 2.28
C GLY A 42 16.10 -4.84 2.03
N PHE A 43 16.77 -3.80 2.54
CA PHE A 43 16.39 -2.39 2.34
C PHE A 43 16.36 -1.92 0.88
N GLY A 44 16.70 -2.77 -0.10
CA GLY A 44 16.75 -2.37 -1.51
C GLY A 44 15.44 -2.47 -2.29
N ARG A 45 14.43 -3.22 -1.82
CA ARG A 45 13.25 -3.56 -2.64
C ARG A 45 11.96 -3.68 -1.80
N PRO A 46 11.35 -2.57 -1.36
CA PRO A 46 10.23 -2.58 -0.42
C PRO A 46 9.02 -3.37 -0.93
N VAL A 47 8.61 -3.16 -2.19
CA VAL A 47 7.43 -3.85 -2.77
C VAL A 47 7.66 -5.35 -2.89
N LEU A 48 8.83 -5.78 -3.38
CA LEU A 48 9.14 -7.20 -3.56
C LEU A 48 9.35 -7.91 -2.22
N GLY A 49 9.99 -7.25 -1.24
CA GLY A 49 10.16 -7.80 0.10
C GLY A 49 8.82 -8.00 0.79
N GLY A 50 7.96 -6.99 0.78
CA GLY A 50 6.60 -7.08 1.36
C GLY A 50 5.75 -8.16 0.68
N ALA A 51 5.76 -8.22 -0.67
CA ALA A 51 5.03 -9.24 -1.42
C ALA A 51 5.54 -10.67 -1.10
N ALA A 52 6.85 -10.86 -0.97
CA ALA A 52 7.43 -12.16 -0.63
C ALA A 52 7.04 -12.60 0.79
N VAL A 53 7.06 -11.68 1.76
CA VAL A 53 6.61 -11.94 3.14
C VAL A 53 5.14 -12.32 3.17
N ALA A 54 4.27 -11.55 2.51
CA ALA A 54 2.84 -11.82 2.45
C ALA A 54 2.55 -13.18 1.78
N LEU A 55 3.23 -13.48 0.66
CA LEU A 55 3.09 -14.76 -0.02
C LEU A 55 3.57 -15.92 0.88
N GLY A 56 4.69 -15.77 1.56
CA GLY A 56 5.21 -16.78 2.49
C GLY A 56 4.25 -17.05 3.64
N ALA A 57 3.70 -16.00 4.25
CA ALA A 57 2.72 -16.11 5.32
C ALA A 57 1.43 -16.83 4.85
N LEU A 58 0.88 -16.45 3.68
CA LEU A 58 -0.34 -17.05 3.14
C LEU A 58 -0.16 -18.50 2.69
N THR A 59 1.01 -18.85 2.15
CA THR A 59 1.31 -20.22 1.73
C THR A 59 1.66 -21.14 2.90
N GLY A 60 2.21 -20.60 3.98
CA GLY A 60 2.48 -21.31 5.23
C GLY A 60 1.24 -21.57 6.09
N ALA A 61 0.16 -20.82 5.91
CA ALA A 61 -1.11 -21.02 6.59
C ALA A 61 -1.81 -22.30 6.05
N GLY A 62 -1.47 -23.46 6.63
CA GLY A 62 -2.02 -24.74 6.21
C GLY A 62 -3.56 -24.77 6.26
N SER A 63 -4.19 -25.30 5.20
CA SER A 63 -5.65 -25.37 5.06
C SER A 63 -6.35 -26.35 6.03
N GLY A 64 -5.58 -27.13 6.78
CA GLY A 64 -6.06 -28.28 7.55
C GLY A 64 -6.99 -27.95 8.72
N ARG A 65 -7.19 -26.67 9.09
CA ARG A 65 -8.06 -26.26 10.21
C ARG A 65 -9.12 -25.21 9.84
N VAL A 66 -9.28 -24.87 8.56
CA VAL A 66 -10.28 -23.86 8.14
C VAL A 66 -11.70 -24.29 8.51
N TRP A 67 -11.98 -25.60 8.50
CA TRP A 67 -13.28 -26.18 8.91
C TRP A 67 -13.59 -26.03 10.40
N ALA A 68 -12.59 -25.71 11.24
CA ALA A 68 -12.75 -25.56 12.68
C ALA A 68 -13.00 -24.10 13.12
N LEU A 69 -12.99 -23.15 12.17
CA LEU A 69 -13.28 -21.75 12.45
C LEU A 69 -14.77 -21.55 12.74
N ARG A 70 -15.06 -20.67 13.69
CA ARG A 70 -16.41 -20.15 13.97
C ARG A 70 -16.80 -19.09 12.94
N ASP A 71 -18.09 -18.82 12.79
CA ASP A 71 -18.61 -17.85 11.81
C ASP A 71 -17.98 -16.46 11.95
N ASP A 72 -17.73 -16.00 13.18
CA ASP A 72 -17.07 -14.72 13.47
C ASP A 72 -15.58 -14.73 13.10
N GLU A 73 -14.89 -15.85 13.36
CA GLU A 73 -13.49 -16.04 12.95
C GLU A 73 -13.36 -16.11 11.42
N VAL A 74 -14.31 -16.76 10.74
CA VAL A 74 -14.39 -16.78 9.27
C VAL A 74 -14.62 -15.37 8.74
N ALA A 75 -15.56 -14.61 9.31
CA ALA A 75 -15.81 -13.24 8.89
C ALA A 75 -14.59 -12.33 9.10
N ALA A 76 -13.90 -12.45 10.24
CA ALA A 76 -12.67 -11.73 10.53
C ALA A 76 -11.54 -12.11 9.54
N ALA A 77 -11.36 -13.40 9.26
CA ALA A 77 -10.38 -13.88 8.28
C ALA A 77 -10.67 -13.34 6.88
N ILE A 78 -11.94 -13.32 6.45
CA ILE A 78 -12.35 -12.71 5.17
C ILE A 78 -12.01 -11.22 5.14
N GLY A 79 -12.25 -10.49 6.24
CA GLY A 79 -11.90 -9.08 6.37
C GLY A 79 -10.40 -8.83 6.16
N VAL A 80 -9.55 -9.54 6.90
CA VAL A 80 -8.08 -9.42 6.80
C VAL A 80 -7.58 -9.82 5.41
N LEU A 81 -8.09 -10.90 4.82
CA LEU A 81 -7.75 -11.29 3.45
C LEU A 81 -8.18 -10.23 2.43
N GLY A 82 -9.30 -9.56 2.66
CA GLY A 82 -9.76 -8.42 1.86
C GLY A 82 -8.76 -7.26 1.89
N GLU A 83 -8.24 -6.91 3.07
CA GLU A 83 -7.22 -5.87 3.23
C GLU A 83 -5.91 -6.24 2.49
N VAL A 84 -5.48 -7.51 2.58
CA VAL A 84 -4.30 -8.00 1.84
C VAL A 84 -4.50 -7.87 0.34
N VAL A 85 -5.68 -8.21 -0.19
CA VAL A 85 -6.00 -8.06 -1.62
C VAL A 85 -6.01 -6.59 -2.02
N ALA A 86 -6.58 -5.70 -1.19
CA ALA A 86 -6.59 -4.26 -1.44
C ALA A 86 -5.16 -3.69 -1.48
N ALA A 87 -4.32 -4.05 -0.50
CA ALA A 87 -2.92 -3.66 -0.46
C ALA A 87 -2.14 -4.18 -1.69
N ALA A 88 -2.33 -5.44 -2.07
CA ALA A 88 -1.69 -6.02 -3.25
C ALA A 88 -2.11 -5.30 -4.54
N ARG A 89 -3.39 -4.93 -4.69
CA ARG A 89 -3.90 -4.14 -5.82
C ARG A 89 -3.31 -2.72 -5.84
N ALA A 90 -3.20 -2.06 -4.69
CA ALA A 90 -2.54 -0.76 -4.60
C ALA A 90 -1.07 -0.83 -5.04
N GLN A 91 -0.34 -1.86 -4.61
CA GLN A 91 1.03 -2.09 -5.07
C GLN A 91 1.10 -2.38 -6.58
N LEU A 92 0.12 -3.09 -7.15
CA LEU A 92 0.03 -3.31 -8.60
C LEU A 92 -0.15 -2.00 -9.38
N VAL A 93 -0.99 -1.08 -8.90
CA VAL A 93 -1.15 0.27 -9.47
C VAL A 93 0.19 1.00 -9.50
N VAL A 94 0.92 0.98 -8.39
CA VAL A 94 2.25 1.61 -8.26
C VAL A 94 3.24 1.01 -9.26
N VAL A 95 3.30 -0.32 -9.37
CA VAL A 95 4.17 -1.02 -10.32
C VAL A 95 3.82 -0.68 -11.77
N LEU A 96 2.54 -0.60 -12.12
CA LEU A 96 2.09 -0.22 -13.46
C LEU A 96 2.39 1.24 -13.80
N ALA A 97 2.20 2.15 -12.84
CA ALA A 97 2.59 3.55 -12.99
C ALA A 97 4.09 3.67 -13.27
N GLU A 98 4.91 2.92 -12.54
CA GLU A 98 6.36 2.88 -12.75
C GLU A 98 6.74 2.24 -14.09
N ALA A 99 6.07 1.16 -14.48
CA ALA A 99 6.28 0.51 -15.76
C ALA A 99 5.97 1.46 -16.93
N GLN A 100 4.89 2.22 -16.84
CA GLN A 100 4.51 3.25 -17.80
C GLN A 100 5.56 4.37 -17.86
N ARG A 101 6.00 4.88 -16.70
CA ARG A 101 7.01 5.94 -16.59
C ARG A 101 8.34 5.54 -17.23
N ARG A 102 8.77 4.30 -17.01
CA ARG A 102 10.01 3.75 -17.60
C ARG A 102 9.83 3.22 -19.02
N SER A 103 8.62 3.28 -19.58
CA SER A 103 8.31 2.71 -20.90
C SER A 103 8.73 1.24 -21.02
N LEU A 104 8.49 0.45 -19.97
CA LEU A 104 8.82 -0.98 -19.97
C LEU A 104 8.04 -1.69 -21.09
N GLY A 105 8.73 -2.50 -21.88
CA GLY A 105 8.15 -3.20 -23.04
C GLY A 105 8.16 -2.39 -24.34
N ALA A 106 8.55 -1.11 -24.33
CA ALA A 106 8.55 -0.29 -25.54
C ALA A 106 9.44 -0.85 -26.67
N GLY A 107 10.54 -1.53 -26.32
CA GLY A 107 11.41 -2.21 -27.29
C GLY A 107 10.72 -3.35 -28.06
N GLN A 108 9.62 -3.87 -27.54
CA GLN A 108 8.79 -4.93 -28.14
C GLN A 108 7.46 -4.37 -28.69
N GLY A 109 7.25 -3.05 -28.65
CA GLY A 109 5.98 -2.42 -28.99
C GLY A 109 4.87 -2.68 -27.97
N TRP A 110 5.22 -3.08 -26.75
CA TRP A 110 4.27 -3.37 -25.68
C TRP A 110 3.97 -2.14 -24.83
N GLY A 111 2.71 -2.00 -24.43
CA GLY A 111 2.33 -1.07 -23.36
C GLY A 111 2.63 -1.64 -21.97
N ALA A 112 2.44 -0.83 -20.93
CA ALA A 112 2.66 -1.26 -19.54
C ALA A 112 1.79 -2.48 -19.14
N VAL A 113 0.55 -2.55 -19.63
CA VAL A 113 -0.35 -3.70 -19.41
C VAL A 113 0.15 -4.96 -20.11
N ASP A 114 0.61 -4.86 -21.35
CA ASP A 114 1.14 -6.00 -22.10
C ASP A 114 2.42 -6.54 -21.47
N TRP A 115 3.30 -5.63 -21.04
CA TRP A 115 4.50 -5.96 -20.27
C TRP A 115 4.15 -6.69 -18.96
N ALA A 116 3.20 -6.16 -18.19
CA ALA A 116 2.78 -6.77 -16.94
C ALA A 116 2.12 -8.14 -17.14
N ARG A 117 1.33 -8.29 -18.21
CA ARG A 117 0.71 -9.56 -18.59
C ARG A 117 1.75 -10.61 -18.98
N ALA A 118 2.80 -10.20 -19.69
CA ALA A 118 3.91 -11.08 -20.02
C ALA A 118 4.70 -11.49 -18.77
N ALA A 119 4.87 -10.58 -17.81
CA ALA A 119 5.60 -10.83 -16.55
C ALA A 119 4.80 -11.66 -15.53
N ALA A 120 3.48 -11.53 -15.50
CA ALA A 120 2.60 -12.20 -14.55
C ALA A 120 1.34 -12.79 -15.24
N PRO A 121 1.48 -13.91 -15.99
CA PRO A 121 0.38 -14.49 -16.77
C PRO A 121 -0.82 -14.98 -15.92
N SER A 122 -0.60 -15.19 -14.62
CA SER A 122 -1.64 -15.59 -13.67
C SER A 122 -2.57 -14.45 -13.25
N LEU A 123 -2.17 -13.19 -13.47
CA LEU A 123 -3.04 -12.04 -13.19
C LEU A 123 -4.13 -11.93 -14.24
N SER A 124 -5.36 -11.65 -13.79
CA SER A 124 -6.46 -11.43 -14.71
C SER A 124 -6.20 -10.16 -15.53
N THR A 125 -6.59 -10.19 -16.81
CA THR A 125 -6.48 -9.01 -17.68
C THR A 125 -7.28 -7.84 -17.12
N ARG A 126 -8.42 -8.14 -16.49
CA ARG A 126 -9.29 -7.14 -15.90
C ARG A 126 -8.59 -6.40 -14.76
N ASP A 127 -7.97 -7.13 -13.82
CA ASP A 127 -7.24 -6.49 -12.71
C ASP A 127 -6.09 -5.61 -13.23
N LEU A 128 -5.40 -6.03 -14.30
CA LEU A 128 -4.34 -5.21 -14.93
C LEU A 128 -4.88 -3.93 -15.58
N LEU A 129 -6.03 -4.02 -16.28
CA LEU A 129 -6.67 -2.86 -16.90
C LEU A 129 -7.20 -1.88 -15.85
N ASP A 130 -7.89 -2.39 -14.83
CA ASP A 130 -8.44 -1.58 -13.74
C ASP A 130 -7.29 -0.86 -13.00
N ALA A 131 -6.19 -1.56 -12.70
CA ALA A 131 -5.03 -0.96 -12.06
C ALA A 131 -4.30 0.06 -12.98
N HIS A 132 -4.26 -0.19 -14.29
CA HIS A 132 -3.68 0.75 -15.25
C HIS A 132 -4.50 2.03 -15.43
N GLU A 133 -5.83 1.94 -15.37
CA GLU A 133 -6.72 3.11 -15.38
C GLU A 133 -6.43 4.02 -14.18
N VAL A 134 -6.32 3.43 -12.97
CA VAL A 134 -5.96 4.18 -11.77
C VAL A 134 -4.56 4.80 -11.88
N ALA A 135 -3.57 4.05 -12.38
CA ALA A 135 -2.23 4.57 -12.61
C ALA A 135 -2.20 5.77 -13.57
N THR A 136 -2.98 5.70 -14.66
CA THR A 136 -3.11 6.79 -15.64
C THR A 136 -3.81 8.01 -15.04
N ALA A 137 -4.82 7.79 -14.21
CA ALA A 137 -5.50 8.87 -13.49
C ALA A 137 -4.55 9.57 -12.50
N MET A 138 -3.72 8.81 -11.76
CA MET A 138 -2.70 9.36 -10.86
C MET A 138 -1.67 10.21 -11.62
N ALA A 139 -1.17 9.72 -12.76
CA ALA A 139 -0.24 10.46 -13.60
C ALA A 139 -0.87 11.77 -14.13
N SER A 140 -2.13 11.70 -14.55
CA SER A 140 -2.90 12.86 -15.03
C SER A 140 -3.17 13.89 -13.93
N ALA A 141 -3.28 13.44 -12.68
CA ALA A 141 -3.40 14.29 -11.50
C ALA A 141 -2.06 14.84 -10.98
N GLY A 142 -0.93 14.49 -11.63
CA GLY A 142 0.41 14.90 -11.20
C GLY A 142 0.85 14.26 -9.87
N ILE A 143 0.28 13.10 -9.51
CA ILE A 143 0.67 12.35 -8.32
C ILE A 143 1.91 11.53 -8.68
N SER A 144 3.08 11.97 -8.23
CA SER A 144 4.34 11.24 -8.39
C SER A 144 4.48 10.16 -7.32
N VAL A 145 5.06 9.02 -7.70
CA VAL A 145 5.41 7.90 -6.81
C VAL A 145 6.86 8.03 -6.30
N ASP A 146 7.65 8.95 -6.89
CA ASP A 146 9.05 9.12 -6.53
C ASP A 146 9.21 9.91 -5.23
N GLY A 147 9.29 9.18 -4.12
CA GLY A 147 10.03 9.62 -2.94
C GLY A 147 9.17 9.97 -1.74
N GLY A 148 9.11 9.05 -0.77
CA GLY A 148 8.82 9.32 0.64
C GLY A 148 7.52 10.06 0.98
N ASP A 149 6.68 10.32 -0.02
CA ASP A 149 5.51 11.15 0.12
C ASP A 149 4.45 10.33 0.84
N HIS A 150 4.08 10.79 2.03
CA HIS A 150 2.89 10.35 2.79
C HIS A 150 1.61 10.29 1.94
N ARG A 151 1.65 10.80 0.71
CA ARG A 151 0.59 10.69 -0.29
C ARG A 151 0.31 9.27 -0.74
N LEU A 152 1.31 8.37 -0.79
CA LEU A 152 1.06 6.97 -1.12
C LEU A 152 0.37 6.28 0.05
N ASP A 153 0.83 6.53 1.28
CA ASP A 153 0.18 6.04 2.49
C ASP A 153 -1.25 6.58 2.59
N GLU A 154 -1.48 7.87 2.34
CA GLU A 154 -2.81 8.48 2.27
C GLU A 154 -3.69 7.90 1.14
N LEU A 155 -3.10 7.47 0.01
CA LEU A 155 -3.83 6.83 -1.08
C LEU A 155 -4.20 5.39 -0.71
N VAL A 156 -3.28 4.68 -0.08
CA VAL A 156 -3.54 3.34 0.47
C VAL A 156 -4.64 3.44 1.52
N ASP A 157 -4.54 4.39 2.47
CA ASP A 157 -5.58 4.66 3.47
C ASP A 157 -6.91 5.00 2.80
N ALA A 158 -6.93 5.86 1.78
CA ALA A 158 -8.16 6.19 1.06
C ALA A 158 -8.76 4.99 0.30
N VAL A 159 -7.91 4.11 -0.25
CA VAL A 159 -8.36 2.87 -0.91
C VAL A 159 -8.87 1.86 0.12
N VAL A 160 -8.20 1.73 1.26
CA VAL A 160 -8.62 0.88 2.39
C VAL A 160 -9.95 1.38 2.95
N ASP A 161 -10.09 2.68 3.20
CA ASP A 161 -11.34 3.32 3.63
C ASP A 161 -12.46 3.11 2.59
N ALA A 162 -12.15 3.20 1.30
CA ALA A 162 -13.11 2.94 0.22
C ALA A 162 -13.50 1.45 0.10
N ALA A 163 -12.62 0.55 0.52
CA ALA A 163 -12.86 -0.89 0.58
C ALA A 163 -13.53 -1.33 1.89
N SER A 164 -13.57 -0.46 2.91
CA SER A 164 -14.17 -0.76 4.20
C SER A 164 -15.64 -1.20 4.06
N PRO A 165 -16.09 -2.21 4.82
CA PRO A 165 -17.48 -2.63 4.84
C PRO A 165 -18.39 -1.54 5.42
N SER A 166 -17.84 -0.59 6.19
CA SER A 166 -18.61 0.49 6.78
C SER A 166 -19.00 1.53 5.72
N ALA A 167 -20.27 1.93 5.72
CA ALA A 167 -20.75 2.96 4.80
C ALA A 167 -20.16 4.34 5.10
N GLN A 168 -19.76 4.58 6.36
CA GLN A 168 -19.18 5.84 6.82
C GLN A 168 -17.74 6.01 6.33
N ASP A 169 -16.92 4.96 6.38
CA ASP A 169 -15.54 5.00 5.89
C ASP A 169 -15.54 5.15 4.36
N ARG A 170 -16.42 4.43 3.66
CA ARG A 170 -16.59 4.58 2.20
C ARG A 170 -17.00 6.00 1.81
N ALA A 171 -17.92 6.61 2.56
CA ALA A 171 -18.32 8.00 2.32
C ALA A 171 -17.19 8.99 2.65
N GLY A 172 -16.39 8.69 3.69
CA GLY A 172 -15.20 9.43 4.08
C GLY A 172 -14.15 9.48 2.98
N ALA A 173 -13.82 8.32 2.40
CA ALA A 173 -12.85 8.18 1.31
C ALA A 173 -13.24 9.02 0.08
N VAL A 174 -14.51 8.93 -0.35
CA VAL A 174 -15.03 9.70 -1.49
C VAL A 174 -15.02 11.21 -1.19
N GLY A 175 -15.34 11.60 0.05
CA GLY A 175 -15.31 12.99 0.49
C GLY A 175 -13.90 13.57 0.54
N TRP A 176 -12.92 12.79 0.99
CA TRP A 176 -11.51 13.17 0.98
C TRP A 176 -11.00 13.38 -0.44
N ALA A 177 -11.25 12.43 -1.35
CA ALA A 177 -10.82 12.51 -2.74
C ALA A 177 -11.38 13.78 -3.40
N ARG A 178 -12.67 14.06 -3.19
CA ARG A 178 -13.32 15.28 -3.70
C ARG A 178 -12.70 16.56 -3.14
N ARG A 179 -12.46 16.64 -1.82
CA ARG A 179 -11.90 17.85 -1.19
C ARG A 179 -10.46 18.11 -1.66
N ARG A 180 -9.65 17.06 -1.76
CA ARG A 180 -8.25 17.20 -2.21
C ARG A 180 -8.15 17.65 -3.66
N TRP A 181 -9.02 17.13 -4.52
CA TRP A 181 -9.12 17.57 -5.92
C TRP A 181 -9.57 19.03 -6.04
N SER A 182 -10.47 19.48 -5.16
CA SER A 182 -10.89 20.88 -5.11
C SER A 182 -9.83 21.82 -4.55
N ALA A 183 -8.99 21.37 -3.62
CA ALA A 183 -8.00 22.21 -2.93
C ALA A 183 -6.68 22.37 -3.70
N GLY A 184 -6.30 21.41 -4.56
CA GLY A 184 -5.08 21.46 -5.37
C GLY A 184 -5.23 22.16 -6.72
N SER A 185 -6.46 22.40 -7.18
CA SER A 185 -6.73 23.06 -8.46
C SER A 185 -6.84 24.58 -8.30
N THR A 186 -5.70 25.25 -8.10
CA THR A 186 -5.53 26.65 -8.52
C THR A 186 -5.07 26.73 -9.97
N ALA A 187 -5.51 25.80 -10.82
CA ALA A 187 -5.39 25.98 -12.25
C ALA A 187 -6.44 27.02 -12.67
N PRO A 188 -6.06 28.08 -13.41
CA PRO A 188 -7.02 29.07 -13.90
C PRO A 188 -8.09 28.34 -14.70
N CYS A 189 -9.34 28.78 -14.54
CA CYS A 189 -10.54 28.27 -15.20
C CYS A 189 -10.42 28.38 -16.74
N GLY A 190 -9.59 27.55 -17.36
CA GLY A 190 -9.43 27.43 -18.80
C GLY A 190 -10.23 26.24 -19.28
N VAL A 191 -11.45 26.52 -19.73
CA VAL A 191 -12.26 25.73 -20.68
C VAL A 191 -12.11 24.20 -20.52
N TRP A 192 -13.01 23.60 -19.75
CA TRP A 192 -13.23 22.15 -19.77
C TRP A 192 -13.69 21.73 -21.17
N PRO A 193 -13.09 20.71 -21.82
CA PRO A 193 -13.66 20.12 -23.01
C PRO A 193 -14.99 19.45 -22.66
N THR A 194 -15.99 19.73 -23.49
CA THR A 194 -17.37 19.30 -23.41
C THR A 194 -17.54 17.81 -23.12
N ARG A 195 -18.45 17.54 -22.17
CA ARG A 195 -19.05 16.26 -21.77
C ARG A 195 -19.03 15.19 -22.87
N VAL A 196 -18.38 14.07 -22.61
CA VAL A 196 -18.65 12.80 -23.30
C VAL A 196 -19.95 12.24 -22.72
N CYS A 197 -21.03 12.33 -23.49
CA CYS A 197 -22.29 11.66 -23.19
C CYS A 197 -22.11 10.16 -23.46
N TRP A 198 -22.13 9.35 -22.41
CA TRP A 198 -22.33 7.90 -22.54
C TRP A 198 -23.80 7.65 -22.91
N ALA A 199 -24.05 7.20 -24.15
CA ALA A 199 -25.33 6.63 -24.54
C ALA A 199 -25.46 5.22 -23.93
N ARG A 200 -26.62 4.94 -23.35
CA ARG A 200 -27.01 3.64 -22.77
C ARG A 200 -27.13 2.56 -23.83
#